data_AF-A0A7X7C2I2-F1
#
_entry.id   AF-A0A7X7C2I2-F1
#
_cell.length_a   1.000
_cell.length_b   1.000
_cell.length_c   1.000
_cell.angle_alpha   90.00
_cell.angle_beta   90.00
_cell.angle_gamma   90.00
#
_symmetry.space_group_name_H-M   'P 1'
#
loop_
_entity.id
_entity.type
_entity.pdbx_description
1 polymer ?
#
loop_
_entity_poly.entity_id
_entity_poly.type
_entity_poly.pdbx_seq_one_letter_code
_entity_poly.pdbx_strand_id
1 'polypeptide(L)'
;MGDIKMSISSKDINTDVGIDLIEARRLFMDIPSSVILENTGESLLLEKRVINILFLLSPLFVVFSILWSFYFFKYYGIIILIVAPLIYFLNMGASSKGSSRITSITFFLILTIASNFLKNVDYRFTGLLSLITFSFWCTRYLYKIAGKFVENFAIRNTKAFEWLSEYNVIYYGKEYHK
;
A
#
# COMPACT_ATOMS: atom_id res chain seq x y z
N MET A 1 -8.09 -34.89 29.54
CA MET A 1 -6.97 -34.02 29.94
C MET A 1 -5.79 -34.39 29.06
N GLY A 2 -5.51 -33.54 28.08
CA GLY A 2 -4.49 -33.78 27.08
C GLY A 2 -4.30 -32.49 26.31
N ASP A 3 -3.57 -31.56 26.92
CA ASP A 3 -3.19 -30.29 26.30
C ASP A 3 -2.30 -30.60 25.10
N ILE A 4 -2.88 -30.56 23.89
CA ILE A 4 -2.11 -30.51 22.65
C ILE A 4 -1.59 -29.07 22.55
N LYS A 5 -0.49 -28.78 23.24
CA LYS A 5 0.34 -27.62 22.91
C LYS A 5 0.94 -27.87 21.54
N MET A 6 0.27 -27.38 20.49
CA MET A 6 0.92 -27.14 19.20
C MET A 6 1.97 -26.05 19.42
N SER A 7 3.21 -26.48 19.66
CA SER A 7 4.36 -25.58 19.59
C SER A 7 4.61 -25.28 18.12
N ILE A 8 3.95 -24.26 17.60
CA ILE A 8 4.24 -23.74 16.26
C ILE A 8 5.65 -23.14 16.33
N SER A 9 6.60 -23.84 15.71
CA SER A 9 7.98 -23.39 15.57
C SER A 9 8.01 -22.14 14.72
N SER A 10 8.72 -21.10 15.15
CA SER A 10 8.88 -19.83 14.40
C SER A 10 9.47 -20.02 12.99
N LYS A 11 10.01 -21.20 12.69
CA LYS A 11 10.51 -21.59 11.36
C LYS A 11 9.40 -21.99 10.38
N ASP A 12 8.27 -22.52 10.85
CA ASP A 12 7.18 -23.02 9.98
C ASP A 12 6.17 -21.92 9.60
N ILE A 13 6.18 -20.79 10.32
CA ILE A 13 5.37 -19.60 10.02
C ILE A 13 5.85 -18.91 8.73
N ASN A 14 7.10 -19.13 8.32
CA ASN A 14 7.75 -18.35 7.26
C ASN A 14 7.48 -18.81 5.82
N THR A 15 6.71 -19.88 5.58
CA THR A 15 6.52 -20.42 4.22
C THR A 15 5.09 -20.60 3.73
N ASP A 16 4.08 -20.62 4.61
CA ASP A 16 2.70 -20.93 4.21
C ASP A 16 1.66 -19.92 4.71
N VAL A 17 2.09 -18.74 5.15
CA VAL A 17 1.19 -17.69 5.64
C VAL A 17 0.98 -16.63 4.55
N GLY A 18 -0.19 -16.65 3.92
CA GLY A 18 -0.62 -15.66 2.93
C GLY A 18 -1.31 -14.48 3.60
N ILE A 19 -1.05 -13.25 3.16
CA ILE A 19 -1.70 -12.04 3.66
C ILE A 19 -2.53 -11.42 2.55
N ASP A 20 -3.82 -11.23 2.78
CA ASP A 20 -4.64 -10.42 1.88
C ASP A 20 -4.33 -8.94 2.10
N LEU A 21 -3.76 -8.30 1.09
CA LEU A 21 -3.36 -6.90 1.17
C LEU A 21 -4.54 -5.93 1.24
N ILE A 22 -5.71 -6.32 0.72
CA ILE A 22 -6.93 -5.51 0.82
C ILE A 22 -7.38 -5.49 2.27
N GLU A 23 -7.48 -6.66 2.89
CA GLU A 23 -7.87 -6.78 4.29
C GLU A 23 -6.82 -6.20 5.24
N ALA A 24 -5.53 -6.39 4.95
CA ALA A 24 -4.45 -5.76 5.69
C ALA A 24 -4.57 -4.23 5.69
N ARG A 25 -4.90 -3.63 4.54
CA ARG A 25 -5.15 -2.18 4.48
C ARG A 25 -6.41 -1.79 5.25
N ARG A 26 -7.51 -2.56 5.12
CA ARG A 26 -8.78 -2.30 5.83
C ARG A 26 -8.61 -2.32 7.35
N LEU A 27 -7.83 -3.26 7.88
CA LEU A 27 -7.46 -3.32 9.30
C LEU A 27 -6.95 -1.97 9.84
N PHE A 28 -6.09 -1.30 9.07
CA PHE A 28 -5.51 -0.03 9.48
C PHE A 28 -6.39 1.19 9.20
N MET A 29 -7.26 1.14 8.20
CA MET A 29 -8.13 2.25 7.80
C MET A 29 -9.46 2.25 8.56
N ASP A 30 -10.09 1.08 8.69
CA ASP A 30 -11.52 0.97 9.01
C ASP A 30 -11.74 0.58 10.48
N ILE A 31 -10.86 -0.27 11.04
CA ILE A 31 -11.00 -0.73 12.43
C ILE A 31 -10.45 0.36 13.36
N PRO A 32 -11.10 0.73 14.48
CA PRO A 32 -10.53 1.68 15.45
C PRO A 32 -9.31 1.11 16.19
N SER A 33 -8.34 1.95 16.56
CA SER A 33 -7.15 1.49 17.30
C SER A 33 -7.47 0.94 18.70
N SER A 34 -8.55 1.41 19.31
CA SER A 34 -9.03 0.89 20.60
C SER A 34 -9.42 -0.59 20.51
N VAL A 35 -10.12 -0.98 19.44
CA VAL A 35 -10.54 -2.37 19.20
C VAL A 35 -9.32 -3.27 19.00
N ILE A 36 -8.31 -2.81 18.25
CA ILE A 36 -7.06 -3.57 18.08
C ILE A 36 -6.37 -3.75 19.43
N LEU A 37 -6.25 -2.69 20.22
CA LEU A 37 -5.60 -2.73 21.54
C LEU A 37 -6.33 -3.66 22.52
N GLU A 38 -7.66 -3.64 22.52
CA GLU A 38 -8.50 -4.48 23.38
C GLU A 38 -8.32 -5.97 23.07
N ASN A 39 -8.32 -6.35 21.78
CA ASN A 39 -8.23 -7.74 21.36
C ASN A 39 -6.79 -8.28 21.42
N THR A 40 -5.78 -7.45 21.14
CA THR A 40 -4.40 -7.91 20.95
C THR A 40 -3.44 -7.48 22.05
N GLY A 41 -3.82 -6.52 22.88
CA GLY A 41 -2.96 -5.91 23.90
C GLY A 41 -1.88 -4.97 23.36
N GLU A 42 -1.86 -4.71 22.05
CA GLU A 42 -0.85 -3.87 21.41
C GLU A 42 -1.49 -2.74 20.58
N SER A 43 -0.85 -1.57 20.61
CA SER A 43 -1.31 -0.38 19.88
C SER A 43 -0.55 -0.20 18.57
N LEU A 44 -1.28 -0.16 17.44
CA LEU A 44 -0.73 0.04 16.09
C LEU A 44 -0.89 1.49 15.59
N LEU A 45 -0.80 2.47 16.50
CA LEU A 45 -1.09 3.88 16.17
C LEU A 45 -0.15 4.46 15.11
N LEU A 46 1.14 4.10 15.12
CA LEU A 46 2.11 4.62 14.17
C LEU A 46 1.90 4.01 12.78
N GLU A 47 1.71 2.70 12.71
CA GLU A 47 1.41 1.96 11.49
C GLU A 47 0.17 2.53 10.81
N LYS A 48 -0.91 2.77 11.58
CA LYS A 48 -2.12 3.41 11.07
C LYS A 48 -1.88 4.80 10.52
N ARG A 49 -1.09 5.63 11.21
CA ARG A 49 -0.75 6.97 10.72
C ARG A 49 -0.02 6.90 9.39
N VAL A 50 0.95 6.01 9.25
CA VAL A 50 1.68 5.81 7.99
C VAL A 50 0.71 5.39 6.87
N ILE A 51 -0.18 4.43 7.14
CA ILE A 51 -1.18 3.98 6.18
C ILE A 51 -2.14 5.09 5.77
N ASN A 52 -2.68 5.85 6.73
CA ASN A 52 -3.58 6.98 6.47
C ASN A 52 -2.91 8.07 5.63
N ILE A 53 -1.64 8.40 5.92
CA ILE A 53 -0.87 9.37 5.14
C ILE A 53 -0.72 8.89 3.70
N LEU A 54 -0.29 7.63 3.49
CA LEU A 54 -0.12 7.09 2.14
C LEU A 54 -1.45 7.01 1.37
N PHE A 55 -2.53 6.64 2.06
CA PHE A 55 -3.87 6.62 1.50
C PHE A 55 -4.35 8.00 1.07
N LEU A 56 -4.01 9.06 1.82
CA LEU A 56 -4.37 10.44 1.50
C LEU A 56 -3.49 11.03 0.37
N LEU A 57 -2.18 10.80 0.43
CA LEU A 57 -1.23 11.33 -0.57
C LEU A 57 -1.48 10.75 -1.95
N SER A 58 -1.85 9.46 -2.01
CA SER A 58 -2.13 8.73 -3.24
C SER A 58 -3.09 9.47 -4.20
N PRO A 59 -4.37 9.75 -3.85
CA PRO A 59 -5.28 10.50 -4.70
C PRO A 59 -4.96 12.00 -4.76
N LEU A 60 -4.38 12.58 -3.70
CA LEU A 60 -4.02 14.00 -3.67
C LEU A 60 -3.04 14.36 -4.80
N PHE A 61 -2.05 13.51 -5.04
CA PHE A 61 -1.07 13.74 -6.12
C PHE A 61 -1.66 13.56 -7.53
N VAL A 62 -2.76 12.81 -7.68
CA VAL A 62 -3.53 12.79 -8.94
C VAL A 62 -4.17 14.16 -9.16
N VAL A 63 -4.80 14.73 -8.14
CA VAL A 63 -5.38 16.08 -8.21
C VAL A 63 -4.31 17.11 -8.55
N PHE A 64 -3.14 17.06 -7.90
CA PHE A 64 -2.03 17.94 -8.24
C PHE A 64 -1.54 17.76 -9.67
N SER A 65 -1.50 16.53 -10.20
CA SER A 65 -1.13 16.31 -11.61
C SER A 65 -2.13 16.98 -12.58
N ILE A 66 -3.41 16.98 -12.25
CA ILE A 66 -4.46 17.62 -13.05
C ILE A 66 -4.28 19.15 -13.00
N LEU A 67 -4.12 19.72 -11.79
CA LEU A 67 -3.89 21.16 -11.62
C LEU A 67 -2.61 21.62 -12.33
N TRP A 68 -1.53 20.85 -12.21
CA TRP A 68 -0.28 21.08 -12.92
C TRP A 68 -0.49 21.08 -14.43
N SER A 69 -1.30 20.15 -14.93
CA SER A 69 -1.60 20.05 -16.35
C SER A 69 -2.35 21.27 -16.89
N PHE A 70 -3.39 21.73 -16.19
CA PHE A 70 -4.11 22.95 -16.58
C PHE A 70 -3.24 24.20 -16.50
N TYR A 71 -2.36 24.30 -15.48
CA TYR A 71 -1.47 25.43 -15.31
C TYR A 71 -0.47 25.58 -16.47
N PHE A 72 0.17 24.48 -16.89
CA PHE A 72 1.24 24.54 -17.91
C PHE A 72 0.76 24.26 -19.35
N PHE A 73 -0.22 23.38 -19.54
CA PHE A 73 -0.67 22.92 -20.86
C PHE A 73 -2.08 23.42 -21.24
N LYS A 74 -2.73 24.20 -20.37
CA LYS A 74 -4.04 24.84 -20.64
C LYS A 74 -5.10 23.81 -21.03
N TYR A 75 -5.71 23.95 -22.22
CA TYR A 75 -6.79 23.09 -22.71
C TYR A 75 -6.41 21.61 -22.84
N TYR A 76 -5.12 21.30 -23.05
CA TYR A 76 -4.64 19.92 -23.08
C TYR A 76 -4.76 19.22 -21.71
N GLY A 77 -4.95 19.98 -20.62
CA GLY A 77 -5.22 19.43 -19.29
C GLY A 77 -6.51 18.61 -19.20
N ILE A 78 -7.46 18.82 -20.11
CA ILE A 78 -8.69 18.00 -20.20
C ILE A 78 -8.35 16.52 -20.41
N ILE A 79 -7.30 16.21 -21.18
CA ILE A 79 -6.86 14.83 -21.39
C ILE A 79 -6.40 14.22 -20.06
N ILE A 80 -5.59 14.95 -19.30
CA ILE A 80 -5.08 14.48 -17.99
C ILE A 80 -6.20 14.34 -16.96
N LEU A 81 -7.20 15.24 -16.99
CA LEU A 81 -8.39 15.15 -16.12
C LEU A 81 -9.12 13.80 -16.28
N ILE A 82 -9.16 13.25 -17.49
CA ILE A 82 -9.81 11.95 -17.76
C ILE A 82 -8.84 10.79 -17.54
N VAL A 83 -7.62 10.90 -18.06
CA VAL A 83 -6.65 9.80 -18.11
C VAL A 83 -6.05 9.51 -16.74
N ALA A 84 -5.70 10.54 -15.94
CA ALA A 84 -5.00 10.33 -14.68
C ALA A 84 -5.84 9.56 -13.65
N PRO A 85 -7.14 9.86 -13.44
CA PRO A 85 -8.00 9.05 -12.56
C PRO A 85 -8.18 7.61 -13.05
N LEU A 86 -8.29 7.38 -14.36
CA LEU A 86 -8.43 6.03 -14.90
C LEU A 86 -7.19 5.18 -14.62
N ILE A 87 -6.00 5.69 -14.94
CA ILE A 87 -4.75 4.96 -14.69
C ILE A 87 -4.52 4.78 -13.17
N TYR A 88 -4.92 5.77 -12.36
CA TYR A 88 -4.88 5.66 -10.91
C TYR A 88 -5.66 4.44 -10.38
N PHE A 89 -6.91 4.27 -10.79
CA PHE A 89 -7.72 3.12 -10.35
C PHE A 89 -7.16 1.78 -10.86
N LEU A 90 -6.63 1.74 -12.08
CA LEU A 90 -5.95 0.55 -12.60
C LEU A 90 -4.72 0.20 -11.75
N ASN A 91 -3.91 1.20 -11.38
CA ASN A 91 -2.75 1.00 -10.51
C ASN A 91 -3.15 0.56 -9.10
N MET A 92 -4.26 1.08 -8.56
CA MET A 92 -4.80 0.67 -7.27
C MET A 92 -5.19 -0.81 -7.29
N GLY A 93 -5.95 -1.25 -8.30
CA GLY A 93 -6.32 -2.65 -8.47
C GLY A 93 -5.14 -3.59 -8.74
N ALA A 94 -4.09 -3.12 -9.42
CA ALA A 94 -2.86 -3.89 -9.61
C ALA A 94 -2.02 -3.97 -8.33
N SER A 95 -2.07 -2.95 -7.48
CA SER A 95 -1.31 -2.87 -6.23
C SER A 95 -1.91 -3.74 -5.12
N SER A 96 -3.22 -3.93 -5.12
CA SER A 96 -3.89 -4.80 -4.13
C SER A 96 -3.62 -6.29 -4.34
N LYS A 97 -3.19 -6.72 -5.53
CA LYS A 97 -2.92 -8.13 -5.87
C LYS A 97 -1.57 -8.67 -5.37
N GLY A 98 -0.69 -7.83 -4.81
CA GLY A 98 0.56 -8.24 -4.18
C GLY A 98 1.71 -8.72 -5.10
N SER A 99 1.42 -9.17 -6.33
CA SER A 99 2.43 -9.64 -7.30
C SER A 99 3.33 -8.53 -7.88
N SER A 100 3.07 -7.29 -7.48
CA SER A 100 3.35 -6.14 -8.31
C SER A 100 4.55 -5.36 -7.74
N ARG A 101 5.65 -5.35 -8.50
CA ARG A 101 6.95 -4.85 -8.01
C ARG A 101 6.91 -3.34 -7.78
N ILE A 102 7.42 -2.90 -6.63
CA ILE A 102 7.58 -1.46 -6.30
C ILE A 102 8.87 -0.89 -6.88
N THR A 103 9.90 -1.72 -7.07
CA THR A 103 11.24 -1.31 -7.50
C THR A 103 11.22 -0.54 -8.81
N SER A 104 10.43 -0.98 -9.78
CA SER A 104 10.26 -0.29 -11.07
C SER A 104 9.66 1.10 -10.89
N ILE A 105 8.60 1.23 -10.09
CA ILE A 105 7.95 2.53 -9.84
C ILE A 105 8.90 3.47 -9.08
N THR A 106 9.63 2.96 -8.07
CA THR A 106 10.66 3.74 -7.36
C THR A 106 11.74 4.23 -8.31
N PHE A 107 12.24 3.37 -9.20
CA PHE A 107 13.25 3.75 -10.18
C PHE A 107 12.72 4.85 -11.13
N PHE A 108 11.51 4.68 -11.68
CA PHE A 108 10.87 5.70 -12.52
C PHE A 108 10.63 7.01 -11.78
N LEU A 109 10.25 6.96 -10.50
CA LEU A 109 10.07 8.15 -9.67
C LEU A 109 11.38 8.92 -9.50
N ILE A 110 12.47 8.21 -9.14
CA ILE A 110 13.79 8.82 -9.01
C ILE A 110 14.23 9.42 -10.35
N LEU A 111 14.04 8.70 -11.45
CA LEU A 111 14.39 9.16 -12.80
C LEU A 111 13.63 10.44 -13.19
N THR A 112 12.32 10.49 -12.96
CA THR A 112 11.49 11.66 -13.28
C THR A 112 11.84 12.87 -12.42
N ILE A 113 12.12 12.67 -11.12
CA ILE A 113 12.59 13.73 -10.23
C ILE A 113 13.97 14.24 -10.66
N ALA A 114 14.92 13.35 -10.93
CA ALA A 114 16.27 13.71 -11.36
C ALA A 114 16.24 14.48 -12.71
N SER A 115 15.34 14.10 -13.61
CA SER A 115 15.17 14.75 -14.90
C SER A 115 14.72 16.21 -14.79
N ASN A 116 14.01 16.60 -13.72
CA ASN A 116 13.64 18.00 -13.48
C ASN A 116 14.86 18.94 -13.32
N PHE A 117 16.03 18.40 -13.00
CA PHE A 117 17.26 19.18 -12.81
C PHE A 117 18.13 19.24 -14.07
N LEU A 118 17.75 18.55 -15.15
CA LEU A 118 18.50 18.53 -16.41
C LEU A 118 18.06 19.70 -17.31
N LYS A 119 19.01 20.53 -17.74
CA LYS A 119 18.74 21.73 -18.56
C LYS A 119 18.04 21.44 -19.90
N ASN A 120 18.23 20.24 -20.44
CA ASN A 120 17.72 19.85 -21.76
C ASN A 120 16.35 19.16 -21.71
N VAL A 121 15.75 19.06 -20.52
CA VAL A 121 14.47 18.36 -20.32
C VAL A 121 13.41 19.35 -19.88
N ASP A 122 12.22 19.25 -20.47
CA ASP A 122 11.11 20.13 -20.13
C ASP A 122 10.53 19.78 -18.75
N TYR A 123 10.85 20.61 -17.75
CA TYR A 123 10.40 20.45 -16.37
C TYR A 123 8.87 20.36 -16.23
N ARG A 124 8.11 20.93 -17.18
CA ARG A 124 6.65 20.90 -17.16
C ARG A 124 6.15 19.46 -17.35
N PHE A 125 6.79 18.74 -18.26
CA PHE A 125 6.44 17.35 -18.56
C PHE A 125 6.98 16.40 -17.48
N THR A 126 8.23 16.55 -17.06
CA THR A 126 8.80 15.71 -15.99
C THR A 126 8.18 15.99 -14.63
N GLY A 127 7.76 17.22 -14.35
CA GLY A 127 6.97 17.57 -13.18
C GLY A 127 5.62 16.85 -13.18
N LEU A 128 4.90 16.87 -14.30
CA LEU A 128 3.64 16.13 -14.45
C LEU A 128 3.84 14.62 -14.22
N LEU A 129 4.86 14.04 -14.86
CA LEU A 129 5.19 12.63 -14.68
C LEU A 129 5.59 12.29 -13.25
N SER A 130 6.34 13.16 -12.57
CA SER A 130 6.73 12.93 -11.17
C SER A 130 5.51 12.90 -10.24
N LEU A 131 4.51 13.78 -10.46
CA LEU A 131 3.29 13.79 -9.65
C LEU A 131 2.47 12.50 -9.83
N ILE A 132 2.27 12.07 -11.08
CA ILE A 132 1.55 10.83 -11.40
C ILE A 132 2.30 9.62 -10.84
N THR A 133 3.62 9.56 -11.07
CA THR A 133 4.45 8.45 -10.61
C THR A 133 4.51 8.38 -9.08
N PHE A 134 4.55 9.54 -8.41
CA PHE A 134 4.51 9.61 -6.95
C PHE A 134 3.19 9.09 -6.38
N SER A 135 2.05 9.46 -6.99
CA SER A 135 0.76 8.87 -6.64
C SER A 135 0.76 7.34 -6.75
N PHE A 136 1.34 6.81 -7.84
CA PHE A 136 1.42 5.36 -8.04
C PHE A 136 2.34 4.70 -7.02
N TRP A 137 3.45 5.35 -6.69
CA TRP A 137 4.37 4.92 -5.65
C TRP A 137 3.68 4.86 -4.29
N CYS A 138 2.97 5.91 -3.88
CA CYS A 138 2.21 5.93 -2.63
C CYS A 138 1.20 4.79 -2.58
N THR A 139 0.45 4.58 -3.67
CA THR A 139 -0.55 3.50 -3.77
C THR A 139 0.09 2.12 -3.65
N ARG A 140 1.20 1.89 -4.35
CA ARG A 140 1.91 0.61 -4.27
C ARG A 140 2.51 0.38 -2.88
N TYR A 141 3.11 1.42 -2.31
CA TYR A 141 3.75 1.35 -1.02
C TYR A 141 2.73 1.14 0.10
N LEU A 142 1.55 1.76 0.01
CA LEU A 142 0.42 1.58 0.91
C LEU A 142 0.07 0.09 1.13
N TYR A 143 -0.22 -0.65 0.05
CA TYR A 143 -0.58 -2.06 0.17
C TYR A 143 0.59 -2.92 0.65
N LYS A 144 1.80 -2.64 0.16
CA LYS A 144 2.99 -3.41 0.52
C LYS A 144 3.36 -3.23 1.99
N ILE A 145 3.29 -2.00 2.50
CA ILE A 145 3.63 -1.72 3.90
C ILE A 145 2.51 -2.19 4.84
N ALA A 146 1.24 -2.13 4.43
CA ALA A 146 0.13 -2.71 5.18
C ALA A 146 0.35 -4.22 5.40
N GLY A 147 0.64 -4.96 4.33
CA GLY A 147 0.94 -6.39 4.42
C GLY A 147 2.11 -6.68 5.37
N LYS A 148 3.21 -5.94 5.24
CA LYS A 148 4.38 -6.09 6.13
C LYS A 148 4.09 -5.74 7.59
N PHE A 149 3.26 -4.73 7.85
CA PHE A 149 2.87 -4.39 9.21
C PHE A 149 2.02 -5.49 9.84
N VAL A 150 1.07 -6.06 9.09
CA VAL A 150 0.29 -7.24 9.52
C VAL A 150 1.21 -8.43 9.80
N GLU A 151 2.12 -8.73 8.88
CA GLU A 151 3.09 -9.83 9.02
C GLU A 151 3.92 -9.67 10.31
N ASN A 152 4.54 -8.51 10.48
CA ASN A 152 5.36 -8.21 11.65
C ASN A 152 4.53 -8.21 12.94
N PHE A 153 3.26 -7.82 12.87
CA PHE A 153 2.37 -7.78 14.01
C PHE A 153 1.95 -9.19 14.44
N ALA A 154 1.65 -10.05 13.47
CA ALA A 154 1.30 -11.45 13.71
C ALA A 154 2.50 -12.27 14.24
N ILE A 155 3.71 -12.01 13.74
CA ILE A 155 4.93 -12.70 14.18
C ILE A 155 5.28 -12.35 15.64
N ARG A 156 5.09 -11.09 16.04
CA ARG A 156 5.50 -10.62 17.38
C ARG A 156 4.46 -10.87 18.47
N ASN A 157 3.21 -11.12 18.10
CA ASN A 157 2.11 -11.22 19.05
C ASN A 157 1.15 -12.37 18.68
N THR A 158 1.14 -13.43 19.49
CA THR A 158 0.28 -14.61 19.28
C THR A 158 -1.21 -14.28 19.33
N LYS A 159 -1.64 -13.35 20.21
CA LYS A 159 -3.05 -12.91 20.25
C LYS A 159 -3.43 -12.16 18.97
N ALA A 160 -2.51 -11.35 18.45
CA ALA A 160 -2.71 -10.69 17.16
C ALA A 160 -2.82 -11.71 16.04
N PHE A 161 -1.96 -12.73 16.04
CA PHE A 161 -2.00 -13.80 15.08
C PHE A 161 -3.37 -14.50 15.03
N GLU A 162 -3.88 -14.94 16.18
CA GLU A 162 -5.18 -15.60 16.31
C GLU A 162 -6.33 -14.70 15.83
N TRP A 163 -6.34 -13.45 16.29
CA TRP A 163 -7.37 -12.48 15.93
C TRP A 163 -7.38 -12.14 14.43
N LEU A 164 -6.21 -12.02 13.81
CA LEU A 164 -6.09 -11.75 12.37
C LEU A 164 -6.51 -12.93 11.50
N SER A 165 -6.31 -14.16 11.99
CA SER A 165 -6.80 -15.38 11.36
C SER A 165 -8.33 -15.43 11.36
N GLU A 166 -8.97 -15.06 12.47
CA GLU A 166 -10.45 -14.96 12.55
C GLU A 166 -11.02 -13.89 11.61
N TYR A 167 -10.28 -12.81 11.39
CA TYR A 167 -10.65 -11.72 10.49
C TYR A 167 -10.32 -11.97 9.01
N ASN A 168 -9.84 -13.16 8.64
CA ASN A 168 -9.42 -13.51 7.27
C ASN A 168 -8.37 -12.53 6.69
N VAL A 169 -7.54 -11.94 7.54
CA VAL A 169 -6.41 -11.10 7.09
C VAL A 169 -5.22 -12.00 6.73
N ILE A 170 -5.10 -13.12 7.43
CA ILE A 170 -4.01 -14.08 7.34
C ILE A 170 -4.60 -15.46 7.02
N TYR A 171 -3.99 -16.17 6.06
CA TYR A 171 -4.41 -17.49 5.59
C TYR A 171 -3.28 -18.51 5.73
N TYR A 172 -3.64 -19.78 5.96
CA TYR A 172 -2.70 -20.89 6.09
C TYR A 172 -2.78 -21.84 4.88
N GLY A 173 -1.62 -22.16 4.31
CA GLY A 173 -1.46 -23.25 3.34
C GLY A 173 -2.13 -22.99 1.99
N LYS A 174 -2.06 -24.01 1.12
CA LYS A 174 -2.41 -24.07 -0.32
C LYS A 174 -3.79 -23.58 -0.79
N GLU A 175 -4.53 -22.78 -0.03
CA GLU A 175 -5.81 -22.20 -0.43
C GLU A 175 -5.69 -20.93 -1.32
N TYR A 176 -4.49 -20.65 -1.84
CA TYR A 176 -4.21 -19.51 -2.72
C TYR A 176 -4.47 -19.78 -4.22
N HIS A 177 -5.48 -20.58 -4.55
CA HIS A 177 -5.94 -20.77 -5.92
C HIS A 177 -7.48 -20.82 -6.00
N LYS A 178 -8.15 -19.67 -5.92
CA LYS A 178 -9.43 -19.43 -6.60
C LYS A 178 -9.48 -18.01 -7.16
#